data_AF-A0A7C4ZM68-F1
#
_entry.id   AF-A0A7C4ZM68-F1
#
_cell.length_a   1.000
_cell.length_b   1.000
_cell.length_c   1.000
_cell.angle_alpha   90.00
_cell.angle_beta   90.00
_cell.angle_gamma   90.00
#
_symmetry.space_group_name_H-M   'P 1'
#
loop_
_entity.id
_entity.type
_entity.pdbx_description
1 polymer ?
#
loop_
_entity_poly.entity_id
_entity_poly.type
_entity_poly.pdbx_seq_one_letter_code
_entity_poly.pdbx_strand_id
1 'polypeptide(L)'
;MGQSANLLLEVLLKLEGIQREIGAVQETIVKLLSEQASGEVQQRPRAVPTENLGIVEVEGVEPREGSAVLEECVDPEQWLADRGISIKTKREESPLDEAFDRLCLFLGQRFESLGPFYNAVKQSLNTGGAKTLDLTGAPSHVISDTVQFAHMLLDHGFLADSEYIRNTQRRLLRFVPQSHGQVINFFTGGWLERYVLQTVRERVRVHFGQDAEPRFLLNPQVLLPDGSDFEFDILVGIPGSILWFECKTGNWQEYVTRYGRINEKYMKDELCVPTLVLLDPLRPEHKQSASALAGGMRVINLSELESYLNTVLVERSSPKGSAPAGNPSANAQQTAFSGALNGV
;
A
#
# COMPACT_ATOMS: atom_id res chain seq x y z
N MET A 1 -17.96 33.39 35.85
CA MET A 1 -16.97 32.40 35.35
C MET A 1 -17.14 30.99 35.93
N GLY A 2 -17.75 30.79 37.12
CA GLY A 2 -17.87 29.44 37.72
C GLY A 2 -18.93 28.48 37.12
N GLN A 3 -20.03 28.99 36.54
CA GLN A 3 -21.11 28.13 36.02
C GLN A 3 -20.74 27.38 34.74
N SER A 4 -20.01 28.02 33.81
CA SER A 4 -19.58 27.38 32.56
C SER A 4 -18.53 26.29 32.77
N ALA A 5 -17.66 26.42 33.77
CA ALA A 5 -16.67 25.40 34.12
C ALA A 5 -17.31 24.14 34.72
N ASN A 6 -18.34 24.31 35.56
CA ASN A 6 -19.09 23.19 36.14
C ASN A 6 -19.89 22.42 35.07
N LEU A 7 -20.47 23.12 34.09
CA LEU A 7 -21.18 22.48 32.98
C LEU A 7 -20.23 21.63 32.11
N LEU A 8 -19.01 22.12 31.89
CA LEU A 8 -17.99 21.44 31.09
C LEU A 8 -17.48 20.17 31.79
N LEU A 9 -17.28 20.23 33.11
CA LEU A 9 -16.92 19.06 33.92
C LEU A 9 -18.02 18.00 33.93
N GLU A 10 -19.29 18.40 34.01
CA GLU A 10 -20.42 17.48 33.98
C GLU A 10 -20.55 16.76 32.63
N VAL A 11 -20.27 17.46 31.52
CA VAL A 11 -20.24 16.88 30.18
C VAL A 11 -19.07 15.89 30.03
N LEU A 12 -17.89 16.22 30.52
CA LEU A 12 -16.73 15.34 30.47
C LEU A 12 -16.96 14.04 31.26
N LEU A 13 -17.55 14.12 32.45
CA LEU A 13 -17.89 12.94 33.25
C LEU A 13 -18.94 12.04 32.56
N LYS A 14 -19.92 12.64 31.86
CA LYS A 14 -20.89 11.89 31.04
C LYS A 14 -20.21 11.19 29.85
N LEU A 15 -19.26 11.86 29.19
CA LEU A 15 -18.50 11.27 28.08
C LEU A 15 -17.63 10.10 28.55
N GLU A 16 -16.96 10.21 29.70
CA GLU A 16 -16.21 9.10 30.29
C GLU A 16 -17.09 7.91 30.68
N GLY A 17 -18.32 8.18 31.14
CA GLY A 17 -19.32 7.14 31.42
C GLY A 17 -19.72 6.38 30.15
N ILE A 18 -20.05 7.11 29.09
CA ILE A 18 -20.40 6.53 27.78
C ILE A 18 -19.24 5.72 27.20
N GLN A 19 -18.00 6.22 27.30
CA GLN A 19 -16.82 5.47 26.83
C GLN A 19 -16.62 4.15 27.58
N ARG A 20 -16.88 4.10 28.89
CA ARG A 20 -16.83 2.85 29.67
C ARG A 20 -17.92 1.87 29.26
N GLU A 21 -19.14 2.34 29.01
CA GLU A 21 -20.24 1.49 28.55
C GLU A 21 -19.97 0.92 27.16
N ILE A 22 -19.41 1.71 26.24
CA ILE A 22 -18.99 1.25 24.91
C ILE A 22 -17.94 0.14 25.03
N GLY A 23 -16.93 0.30 25.91
CA GLY A 23 -15.91 -0.72 26.15
C GLY A 23 -16.51 -2.04 26.66
N ALA A 24 -17.46 -1.99 27.59
CA ALA A 24 -18.12 -3.19 28.12
C ALA A 24 -18.97 -3.92 27.06
N VAL A 25 -19.63 -3.17 26.17
CA VAL A 25 -20.39 -3.74 25.04
C VAL A 25 -19.43 -4.41 24.05
N GLN A 26 -18.29 -3.80 23.75
CA GLN A 26 -17.27 -4.37 22.86
C GLN A 26 -16.71 -5.69 23.41
N GLU A 27 -16.38 -5.76 24.70
CA GLU A 27 -15.94 -7.01 25.35
C GLU A 27 -17.00 -8.11 25.25
N THR A 28 -18.28 -7.76 25.44
CA THR A 28 -19.39 -8.71 25.33
C THR A 28 -19.54 -9.25 23.90
N ILE A 29 -19.38 -8.40 22.89
CA ILE A 29 -19.43 -8.80 21.47
C ILE A 29 -18.27 -9.77 21.15
N VAL A 30 -17.05 -9.45 21.58
CA VAL A 30 -15.89 -10.34 21.37
C VAL A 30 -16.10 -11.71 22.03
N LYS A 31 -16.70 -11.73 23.22
CA LYS A 31 -17.03 -12.99 23.90
C LYS A 31 -18.07 -13.81 23.12
N LEU A 32 -19.14 -13.18 22.63
CA LEU A 32 -20.17 -13.87 21.83
C LEU A 32 -19.62 -14.41 20.51
N LEU A 33 -18.74 -13.65 19.83
CA LEU A 33 -18.10 -14.08 18.59
C LEU A 33 -17.15 -15.28 18.81
N SER A 34 -16.42 -15.30 19.93
CA SER A 34 -15.53 -16.44 20.26
C SER A 34 -16.30 -17.70 20.69
N GLU A 35 -17.45 -17.55 21.34
CA GLU A 35 -18.37 -18.66 21.66
C GLU A 35 -19.02 -19.25 20.39
N GLN A 36 -19.39 -18.42 19.41
CA GLN A 36 -19.92 -18.90 18.12
C GLN A 36 -18.87 -19.63 17.28
N ALA A 37 -17.63 -19.14 17.24
CA ALA A 37 -16.54 -19.81 16.52
C ALA A 37 -16.19 -21.19 17.10
N SER A 38 -16.45 -21.41 18.40
CA SER A 38 -16.19 -22.68 19.08
C SER A 38 -17.30 -23.72 18.87
N GLY A 39 -18.51 -23.29 18.44
CA GLY A 39 -19.68 -24.16 18.25
C GLY A 39 -19.77 -24.86 16.89
N GLU A 40 -19.12 -24.34 15.85
CA GLU A 40 -19.29 -24.84 14.47
C GLU A 40 -18.38 -26.03 14.09
N VAL A 41 -17.46 -26.46 14.96
CA VAL A 41 -16.48 -27.53 14.65
C VAL A 41 -17.06 -28.97 14.77
N GLN A 42 -18.30 -29.16 15.25
CA GLN A 42 -18.83 -30.50 15.59
C GLN A 42 -19.79 -31.19 14.61
N GLN A 43 -20.03 -30.70 13.39
CA GLN A 43 -20.89 -31.42 12.44
C GLN A 43 -20.30 -31.56 11.03
N ARG A 44 -19.52 -32.63 10.83
CA ARG A 44 -19.26 -33.26 9.51
C ARG A 44 -20.49 -34.06 9.04
N PRO A 45 -20.70 -34.19 7.71
CA PRO A 45 -21.27 -35.41 7.14
C PRO A 45 -20.19 -36.40 6.64
N ARG A 46 -20.52 -37.68 6.78
CA ARG A 46 -19.77 -38.90 6.46
C ARG A 46 -19.41 -39.07 4.98
N ALA A 47 -18.21 -39.57 4.72
CA ALA A 47 -17.82 -40.20 3.46
C ALA A 47 -18.27 -41.68 3.41
N VAL A 48 -18.66 -42.14 2.22
CA VAL A 48 -19.00 -43.53 1.88
C VAL A 48 -17.79 -44.15 1.14
N PRO A 49 -17.45 -45.44 1.34
CA PRO A 49 -16.21 -46.02 0.83
C PRO A 49 -16.40 -46.69 -0.54
N THR A 50 -15.39 -46.57 -1.41
CA THR A 50 -15.21 -47.47 -2.57
C THR A 50 -13.73 -47.71 -2.85
N GLU A 51 -13.35 -48.96 -2.59
CA GLU A 51 -12.48 -49.87 -3.35
C GLU A 51 -11.11 -49.42 -3.90
N ASN A 52 -10.10 -50.16 -3.42
CA ASN A 52 -8.73 -50.28 -3.91
C ASN A 52 -8.66 -50.71 -5.39
N LEU A 53 -7.84 -50.01 -6.17
CA LEU A 53 -7.06 -50.62 -7.27
C LEU A 53 -5.75 -49.83 -7.48
N GLY A 54 -4.62 -50.53 -7.43
CA GLY A 54 -3.43 -50.22 -8.23
C GLY A 54 -2.35 -49.35 -7.59
N ILE A 55 -1.50 -49.96 -6.78
CA ILE A 55 -0.14 -49.48 -6.51
C ILE A 55 0.66 -49.56 -7.81
N VAL A 56 1.22 -48.44 -8.26
CA VAL A 56 2.44 -48.40 -9.07
C VAL A 56 3.36 -47.40 -8.40
N GLU A 57 4.37 -47.92 -7.71
CA GLU A 57 5.50 -47.15 -7.20
C GLU A 57 6.25 -46.57 -8.40
N VAL A 58 6.39 -45.25 -8.44
CA VAL A 58 7.38 -44.58 -9.30
C VAL A 58 8.42 -43.97 -8.38
N GLU A 59 9.64 -44.49 -8.53
CA GLU A 59 10.84 -44.16 -7.78
C GLU A 59 11.17 -42.66 -7.80
N GLY A 60 11.56 -42.15 -6.63
CA GLY A 60 12.67 -41.23 -6.46
C GLY A 60 12.67 -39.92 -7.25
N VAL A 61 11.93 -38.92 -6.77
CA VAL A 61 12.37 -37.52 -6.93
C VAL A 61 12.97 -37.10 -5.60
N GLU A 62 14.30 -37.17 -5.53
CA GLU A 62 15.12 -36.56 -4.48
C GLU A 62 14.64 -35.12 -4.21
N PRO A 63 14.37 -34.72 -2.96
CA PRO A 63 14.13 -33.33 -2.65
C PRO A 63 15.42 -32.57 -2.94
N ARG A 64 15.34 -31.57 -3.82
CA ARG A 64 16.45 -30.63 -4.02
C ARG A 64 16.77 -29.97 -2.68
N GLU A 65 17.81 -30.46 -2.02
CA GLU A 65 18.49 -29.74 -0.96
C GLU A 65 19.04 -28.44 -1.55
N GLY A 66 18.35 -27.38 -1.19
CA GLY A 66 18.59 -26.03 -1.64
C GLY A 66 17.52 -25.17 -1.01
N SER A 67 17.41 -25.21 0.33
CA SER A 67 16.77 -24.14 1.07
C SER A 67 17.58 -22.88 0.77
N ALA A 68 17.21 -22.18 -0.30
CA ALA A 68 17.68 -20.83 -0.51
C ALA A 68 17.35 -20.09 0.78
N VAL A 69 18.38 -19.70 1.52
CA VAL A 69 18.21 -18.83 2.68
C VAL A 69 17.49 -17.61 2.12
N LEU A 70 16.22 -17.45 2.48
CA LEU A 70 15.47 -16.26 2.10
C LEU A 70 16.24 -15.09 2.68
N GLU A 71 16.77 -14.24 1.79
CA GLU A 71 17.45 -13.03 2.21
C GLU A 71 16.46 -12.20 3.04
N GLU A 72 16.88 -11.80 4.23
CA GLU A 72 16.01 -11.09 5.15
C GLU A 72 15.58 -9.75 4.55
N CYS A 73 14.33 -9.35 4.80
CA CYS A 73 13.85 -8.03 4.39
C CYS A 73 14.72 -6.93 5.01
N VAL A 74 15.13 -5.96 4.20
CA VAL A 74 15.87 -4.79 4.70
C VAL A 74 14.99 -4.06 5.74
N ASP A 75 15.57 -3.61 6.86
CA ASP A 75 14.84 -2.80 7.84
C ASP A 75 14.84 -1.32 7.41
N PRO A 76 13.69 -0.71 7.08
CA PRO A 76 13.64 0.69 6.70
C PRO A 76 14.13 1.65 7.78
N GLU A 77 13.94 1.33 9.07
CA GLU A 77 14.41 2.18 10.17
C GLU A 77 15.93 2.23 10.23
N GLN A 78 16.57 1.05 10.17
CA GLN A 78 18.02 0.95 10.16
C GLN A 78 18.59 1.57 8.88
N TRP A 79 17.96 1.33 7.73
CA TRP A 79 18.41 1.87 6.45
C TRP A 79 18.40 3.41 6.40
N LEU A 80 17.42 4.04 7.05
CA LEU A 80 17.41 5.50 7.25
C LEU A 80 18.50 5.96 8.23
N ALA A 81 18.66 5.25 9.36
CA ALA A 81 19.66 5.58 10.37
C ALA A 81 21.09 5.55 9.81
N ASP A 82 21.42 4.56 8.98
CA ASP A 82 22.71 4.44 8.29
C ASP A 82 23.02 5.62 7.37
N ARG A 83 21.99 6.37 6.95
CA ARG A 83 22.08 7.59 6.12
C ARG A 83 22.04 8.87 6.95
N GLY A 84 22.08 8.76 8.28
CA GLY A 84 21.96 9.90 9.19
C GLY A 84 20.57 10.52 9.21
N ILE A 85 19.54 9.81 8.73
CA ILE A 85 18.15 10.26 8.77
C ILE A 85 17.53 9.70 10.05
N SER A 86 17.02 10.60 10.91
CA SER A 86 16.44 10.23 12.21
C SER A 86 14.93 10.25 12.15
N ILE A 87 14.26 9.20 12.60
CA ILE A 87 12.79 9.17 12.70
C ILE A 87 12.36 9.96 13.93
N LYS A 88 11.52 10.98 13.73
CA LYS A 88 10.93 11.81 14.79
C LYS A 88 9.63 11.19 15.29
N THR A 89 8.78 10.78 14.36
CA THR A 89 7.52 10.10 14.64
C THR A 89 7.31 8.99 13.62
N LYS A 90 6.75 7.88 14.09
CA LYS A 90 6.25 6.82 13.24
C LYS A 90 4.84 6.46 13.67
N ARG A 91 4.10 5.93 12.70
CA ARG A 91 2.74 5.47 12.92
C ARG A 91 2.79 4.03 13.44
N GLU A 92 2.11 3.81 14.57
CA GLU A 92 1.86 2.46 15.07
C GLU A 92 0.61 1.88 14.42
N GLU A 93 0.61 0.56 14.21
CA GLU A 93 -0.59 -0.16 13.76
C GLU A 93 -1.70 -0.07 14.82
N SER A 94 -2.93 0.09 14.35
CA SER A 94 -4.12 0.24 15.18
C SER A 94 -5.18 -0.78 14.77
N PRO A 95 -6.05 -1.27 15.68
CA PRO A 95 -7.18 -2.12 15.32
C PRO A 95 -8.12 -1.49 14.27
N LEU A 96 -8.15 -0.16 14.16
CA LEU A 96 -8.91 0.54 13.13
C LEU A 96 -8.36 0.31 11.72
N ASP A 97 -7.10 -0.13 11.58
CA ASP A 97 -6.45 -0.31 10.29
C ASP A 97 -7.13 -1.34 9.42
N GLU A 98 -7.68 -2.40 10.01
CA GLU A 98 -8.38 -3.43 9.25
C GLU A 98 -9.58 -2.85 8.47
N ALA A 99 -10.31 -1.90 9.06
CA ALA A 99 -11.42 -1.22 8.39
C ALA A 99 -10.92 -0.31 7.26
N PHE A 100 -9.87 0.47 7.51
CA PHE A 100 -9.28 1.35 6.50
C PHE A 100 -8.68 0.57 5.33
N ASP A 101 -8.05 -0.57 5.62
CA ASP A 101 -7.41 -1.40 4.62
C ASP A 101 -8.44 -2.14 3.75
N ARG A 102 -9.54 -2.62 4.34
CA ARG A 102 -10.68 -3.12 3.55
C ARG A 102 -11.24 -2.06 2.61
N LEU A 103 -11.44 -0.84 3.10
CA LEU A 103 -11.97 0.26 2.30
C LEU A 103 -10.99 0.67 1.18
N CYS A 104 -9.69 0.76 1.46
CA CYS A 104 -8.71 1.14 0.45
C CYS A 104 -8.54 0.06 -0.63
N LEU A 105 -8.56 -1.22 -0.24
CA LEU A 105 -8.53 -2.35 -1.18
C LEU A 105 -9.75 -2.33 -2.10
N PHE A 106 -10.94 -2.14 -1.54
CA PHE A 106 -12.17 -2.05 -2.34
C PHE A 106 -12.12 -0.88 -3.32
N LEU A 107 -11.67 0.29 -2.85
CA LEU A 107 -11.58 1.51 -3.65
C LEU A 107 -10.53 1.37 -4.77
N GLY A 108 -9.31 0.94 -4.45
CA GLY A 108 -8.20 0.88 -5.40
C GLY A 108 -8.43 -0.14 -6.53
N GLN A 109 -8.95 -1.32 -6.20
CA GLN A 109 -9.25 -2.37 -7.18
C GLN A 109 -10.37 -1.98 -8.16
N ARG A 110 -11.26 -1.06 -7.77
CA ARG A 110 -12.44 -0.65 -8.54
C ARG A 110 -12.44 0.84 -8.85
N PHE A 111 -11.27 1.48 -8.84
CA PHE A 111 -11.19 2.94 -8.92
C PHE A 111 -11.77 3.50 -10.23
N GLU A 112 -11.66 2.76 -11.35
CA GLU A 112 -12.29 3.15 -12.62
C GLU A 112 -13.81 3.35 -12.49
N SER A 113 -14.48 2.47 -11.74
CA SER A 113 -15.92 2.57 -11.47
C SER A 113 -16.24 3.57 -10.36
N LEU A 114 -15.41 3.61 -9.31
CA LEU A 114 -15.66 4.39 -8.10
C LEU A 114 -15.18 5.84 -8.17
N GLY A 115 -14.33 6.20 -9.13
CA GLY A 115 -13.72 7.53 -9.26
C GLY A 115 -14.72 8.69 -9.18
N PRO A 116 -15.86 8.66 -9.91
CA PRO A 116 -16.88 9.69 -9.79
C PRO A 116 -17.46 9.84 -8.38
N PHE A 117 -17.74 8.72 -7.70
CA PHE A 117 -18.25 8.74 -6.32
C PHE A 117 -17.20 9.22 -5.32
N TYR A 118 -15.97 8.70 -5.42
CA TYR A 118 -14.83 9.15 -4.62
C TYR A 118 -14.63 10.67 -4.74
N ASN A 119 -14.68 11.22 -5.96
CA ASN A 119 -14.56 12.66 -6.18
C ASN A 119 -15.71 13.46 -5.57
N ALA A 120 -16.95 12.95 -5.66
CA ALA A 120 -18.11 13.56 -5.03
C ALA A 120 -17.97 13.60 -3.50
N VAL A 121 -17.49 12.51 -2.89
CA VAL A 121 -17.18 12.46 -1.45
C VAL A 121 -16.06 13.44 -1.12
N LYS A 122 -14.92 13.39 -1.80
CA LYS A 122 -13.77 14.27 -1.57
C LYS A 122 -14.13 15.75 -1.62
N GLN A 123 -14.92 16.17 -2.62
CA GLN A 123 -15.39 17.56 -2.74
C GLN A 123 -16.34 17.96 -1.60
N SER A 124 -17.11 17.01 -1.08
CA SER A 124 -18.08 17.26 -0.02
C SER A 124 -17.46 17.42 1.37
N LEU A 125 -16.25 16.88 1.62
CA LEU A 125 -15.58 16.98 2.92
C LEU A 125 -15.34 18.43 3.38
N ASN A 126 -15.09 19.35 2.43
CA ASN A 126 -14.87 20.78 2.74
C ASN A 126 -16.18 21.56 2.98
N THR A 127 -17.29 21.08 2.43
CA THR A 127 -18.59 21.79 2.50
C THR A 127 -19.53 21.19 3.54
N GLY A 128 -19.30 19.94 3.93
CA GLY A 128 -20.19 19.17 4.78
C GLY A 128 -21.56 18.92 4.13
N GLY A 129 -22.40 18.20 4.88
CA GLY A 129 -23.81 18.00 4.55
C GLY A 129 -24.08 16.94 3.48
N ALA A 130 -25.36 16.77 3.18
CA ALA A 130 -25.82 15.76 2.24
C ALA A 130 -25.45 16.12 0.80
N LYS A 131 -25.02 15.12 0.04
CA LYS A 131 -24.84 15.17 -1.41
C LYS A 131 -25.66 14.08 -2.08
N THR A 132 -25.90 14.27 -3.37
CA THR A 132 -26.57 13.30 -4.22
C THR A 132 -25.72 13.08 -5.46
N LEU A 133 -25.40 11.82 -5.72
CA LEU A 133 -24.78 11.37 -6.97
C LEU A 133 -25.86 10.79 -7.88
N ASP A 134 -25.93 11.27 -9.11
CA ASP A 134 -26.82 10.70 -10.13
C ASP A 134 -26.13 9.52 -10.82
N LEU A 135 -26.74 8.35 -10.71
CA LEU A 135 -26.31 7.09 -11.32
C LEU A 135 -27.23 6.66 -12.47
N THR A 136 -28.11 7.56 -12.93
CA THR A 136 -29.02 7.29 -14.04
C THR A 136 -28.23 7.11 -15.32
N GLY A 137 -28.38 5.96 -15.97
CA GLY A 137 -27.63 5.61 -17.19
C GLY A 137 -26.24 5.03 -16.95
N ALA A 138 -25.75 4.98 -15.71
CA ALA A 138 -24.50 4.29 -15.39
C ALA A 138 -24.62 2.77 -15.64
N PRO A 139 -23.52 2.08 -16.05
CA PRO A 139 -23.51 0.64 -16.16
C PRO A 139 -23.88 -0.06 -14.85
N SER A 140 -24.51 -1.23 -14.93
CA SER A 140 -24.95 -1.97 -13.74
C SER A 140 -23.81 -2.29 -12.76
N HIS A 141 -22.61 -2.58 -13.26
CA HIS A 141 -21.44 -2.83 -12.39
C HIS A 141 -21.02 -1.56 -11.64
N VAL A 142 -20.96 -0.40 -12.30
CA VAL A 142 -20.65 0.90 -11.65
C VAL A 142 -21.64 1.21 -10.54
N ILE A 143 -22.93 0.98 -10.79
CA ILE A 143 -23.99 1.20 -9.78
C ILE A 143 -23.78 0.26 -8.59
N SER A 144 -23.54 -1.02 -8.86
CA SER A 144 -23.30 -2.03 -7.84
C SER A 144 -22.09 -1.68 -6.98
N ASP A 145 -20.95 -1.38 -7.59
CA ASP A 145 -19.71 -1.02 -6.90
C ASP A 145 -19.90 0.24 -6.05
N THR A 146 -20.55 1.27 -6.61
CA THR A 146 -20.80 2.54 -5.93
C THR A 146 -21.69 2.37 -4.70
N VAL A 147 -22.80 1.62 -4.84
CA VAL A 147 -23.72 1.37 -3.72
C VAL A 147 -23.06 0.49 -2.67
N GLN A 148 -22.33 -0.56 -3.06
CA GLN A 148 -21.59 -1.41 -2.11
C GLN A 148 -20.54 -0.59 -1.34
N PHE A 149 -19.76 0.24 -2.03
CA PHE A 149 -18.76 1.06 -1.36
C PHE A 149 -19.40 2.07 -0.40
N ALA A 150 -20.53 2.68 -0.78
CA ALA A 150 -21.27 3.58 0.11
C ALA A 150 -21.78 2.86 1.36
N HIS A 151 -22.25 1.62 1.25
CA HIS A 151 -22.62 0.80 2.40
C HIS A 151 -21.40 0.47 3.27
N MET A 152 -20.28 0.05 2.69
CA MET A 152 -19.05 -0.21 3.47
C MET A 152 -18.58 1.04 4.22
N LEU A 153 -18.65 2.21 3.59
CA LEU A 153 -18.31 3.47 4.23
C LEU A 153 -19.30 3.83 5.35
N LEU A 154 -20.58 3.53 5.20
CA LEU A 154 -21.57 3.72 6.27
C LEU A 154 -21.29 2.77 7.45
N ASP A 155 -21.06 1.49 7.18
CA ASP A 155 -20.81 0.44 8.18
C ASP A 155 -19.54 0.70 8.99
N HIS A 156 -18.52 1.31 8.37
CA HIS A 156 -17.28 1.69 9.03
C HIS A 156 -17.28 3.14 9.55
N GLY A 157 -18.40 3.85 9.51
CA GLY A 157 -18.54 5.18 10.09
C GLY A 157 -17.81 6.30 9.34
N PHE A 158 -17.55 6.13 8.04
CA PHE A 158 -17.04 7.17 7.14
C PHE A 158 -18.16 8.04 6.58
N LEU A 159 -19.37 7.48 6.48
CA LEU A 159 -20.60 8.22 6.19
C LEU A 159 -21.49 8.26 7.44
N ALA A 160 -22.18 9.37 7.64
CA ALA A 160 -23.23 9.50 8.66
C ALA A 160 -24.57 8.92 8.17
N ASP A 161 -24.80 8.98 6.85
CA ASP A 161 -26.02 8.50 6.20
C ASP A 161 -25.70 8.12 4.75
N SER A 162 -26.39 7.10 4.24
CA SER A 162 -26.34 6.70 2.83
C SER A 162 -27.66 6.04 2.42
N GLU A 163 -28.22 6.50 1.30
CA GLU A 163 -29.50 6.02 0.80
C GLU A 163 -29.49 5.92 -0.72
N TYR A 164 -29.75 4.71 -1.24
CA TYR A 164 -29.91 4.48 -2.67
C TYR A 164 -31.39 4.57 -3.07
N ILE A 165 -31.73 5.62 -3.81
CA ILE A 165 -33.08 5.92 -4.27
C ILE A 165 -33.21 5.45 -5.72
N ARG A 166 -34.10 4.48 -5.95
CA ARG A 166 -34.36 3.92 -7.29
C ARG A 166 -35.83 3.98 -7.64
N ASN A 167 -36.13 4.52 -8.82
CA ASN A 167 -37.43 4.38 -9.47
C ASN A 167 -37.24 4.07 -10.97
N THR A 168 -38.34 4.04 -11.74
CA THR A 168 -38.33 3.70 -13.17
C THR A 168 -37.51 4.66 -14.03
N GLN A 169 -37.31 5.90 -13.59
CA GLN A 169 -36.63 6.96 -14.37
C GLN A 169 -35.29 7.40 -13.77
N ARG A 170 -35.06 7.16 -12.47
CA ARG A 170 -33.89 7.70 -11.76
C ARG A 170 -33.24 6.68 -10.83
N ARG A 171 -31.92 6.78 -10.73
CA ARG A 171 -31.08 6.05 -9.79
C ARG A 171 -30.16 7.06 -9.11
N LEU A 172 -30.43 7.39 -7.85
CA LEU A 172 -29.70 8.42 -7.12
C LEU A 172 -29.08 7.79 -5.86
N LEU A 173 -27.84 8.14 -5.55
CA LEU A 173 -27.22 7.82 -4.26
C LEU A 173 -27.10 9.10 -3.44
N ARG A 174 -27.88 9.21 -2.36
CA ARG A 174 -27.76 10.26 -1.36
C ARG A 174 -26.77 9.80 -0.29
N PHE A 175 -25.86 10.67 0.14
CA PHE A 175 -24.89 10.36 1.19
C PHE A 175 -24.49 11.59 1.99
N VAL A 176 -24.04 11.37 3.23
CA VAL A 176 -23.54 12.41 4.13
C VAL A 176 -22.17 11.96 4.65
N PRO A 177 -21.06 12.57 4.23
CA PRO A 177 -19.74 12.24 4.76
C PRO A 177 -19.57 12.72 6.21
N GLN A 178 -18.76 11.98 6.96
CA GLN A 178 -18.29 12.42 8.27
C GLN A 178 -17.16 13.44 8.12
N SER A 179 -17.10 14.41 9.05
CA SER A 179 -16.07 15.45 9.10
C SER A 179 -14.92 15.12 10.07
N HIS A 180 -14.83 13.87 10.53
CA HIS A 180 -13.75 13.44 11.42
C HIS A 180 -12.40 13.45 10.69
N GLY A 181 -11.33 13.90 11.35
CA GLY A 181 -10.02 14.11 10.73
C GLY A 181 -9.45 12.87 10.03
N GLN A 182 -9.64 11.67 10.60
CA GLN A 182 -9.16 10.44 9.97
C GLN A 182 -9.92 10.09 8.68
N VAL A 183 -11.22 10.40 8.61
CA VAL A 183 -12.05 10.22 7.41
C VAL A 183 -11.61 11.20 6.32
N ILE A 184 -11.37 12.46 6.70
CA ILE A 184 -10.83 13.47 5.79
C ILE A 184 -9.49 12.99 5.22
N ASN A 185 -8.55 12.63 6.10
CA ASN A 185 -7.21 12.17 5.71
C ASN A 185 -7.24 10.95 4.78
N PHE A 186 -8.15 10.00 5.03
CA PHE A 186 -8.36 8.86 4.15
C PHE A 186 -8.68 9.31 2.72
N PHE A 187 -9.72 10.12 2.54
CA PHE A 187 -10.16 10.57 1.21
C PHE A 187 -9.23 11.61 0.55
N THR A 188 -8.40 12.30 1.32
CA THR A 188 -7.45 13.29 0.78
C THR A 188 -6.09 12.71 0.37
N GLY A 189 -5.81 11.44 0.67
CA GLY A 189 -4.56 10.80 0.24
C GLY A 189 -4.31 9.43 0.86
N GLY A 190 -4.66 9.27 2.13
CA GLY A 190 -4.28 8.09 2.91
C GLY A 190 -4.82 6.76 2.37
N TRP A 191 -5.94 6.76 1.64
CA TRP A 191 -6.43 5.54 0.99
C TRP A 191 -5.45 5.02 -0.07
N LEU A 192 -4.82 5.90 -0.85
CA LEU A 192 -3.91 5.51 -1.93
C LEU A 192 -2.62 4.95 -1.34
N GLU A 193 -2.11 5.59 -0.30
CA GLU A 193 -0.92 5.14 0.43
C GLU A 193 -1.12 3.73 1.01
N ARG A 194 -2.25 3.53 1.72
CA ARG A 194 -2.61 2.20 2.23
C ARG A 194 -2.81 1.18 1.13
N TYR A 195 -3.47 1.56 0.04
CA TYR A 195 -3.68 0.66 -1.10
C TYR A 195 -2.36 0.21 -1.70
N VAL A 196 -1.41 1.13 -1.90
CA VAL A 196 -0.06 0.81 -2.39
C VAL A 196 0.64 -0.14 -1.43
N LEU A 197 0.65 0.16 -0.12
CA LEU A 197 1.27 -0.72 0.88
C LEU A 197 0.68 -2.13 0.87
N GLN A 198 -0.65 -2.25 0.89
CA GLN A 198 -1.32 -3.55 0.87
C GLN A 198 -1.04 -4.33 -0.42
N THR A 199 -0.98 -3.63 -1.56
CA THR A 199 -0.60 -4.24 -2.84
C THR A 199 0.85 -4.73 -2.81
N VAL A 200 1.78 -3.96 -2.24
CA VAL A 200 3.18 -4.37 -2.09
C VAL A 200 3.29 -5.61 -1.20
N ARG A 201 2.62 -5.65 -0.04
CA ARG A 201 2.63 -6.80 0.87
C ARG A 201 2.15 -8.08 0.19
N GLU A 202 1.01 -8.00 -0.50
CA GLU A 202 0.47 -9.14 -1.25
C GLU A 202 1.46 -9.61 -2.33
N ARG A 203 2.04 -8.67 -3.09
CA ARG A 203 2.97 -9.03 -4.17
C ARG A 203 4.29 -9.59 -3.63
N VAL A 204 4.82 -9.08 -2.52
CA VAL A 204 6.02 -9.67 -1.90
C VAL A 204 5.76 -11.10 -1.44
N ARG A 205 4.61 -11.38 -0.80
CA ARG A 205 4.23 -12.74 -0.40
C ARG A 205 4.09 -13.69 -1.59
N VAL A 206 3.58 -13.20 -2.73
CA VAL A 206 3.49 -13.97 -3.97
C VAL A 206 4.87 -14.29 -4.55
N HIS A 207 5.82 -13.35 -4.52
CA HIS A 207 7.14 -13.50 -5.16
C HIS A 207 8.17 -14.20 -4.28
N PHE A 208 8.20 -13.92 -2.97
CA PHE A 208 9.21 -14.40 -2.04
C PHE A 208 8.71 -15.48 -1.07
N GLY A 209 7.40 -15.77 -1.09
CA GLY A 209 6.77 -16.79 -0.24
C GLY A 209 5.97 -16.20 0.92
N GLN A 210 5.13 -17.03 1.54
CA GLN A 210 4.19 -16.59 2.58
C GLN A 210 4.86 -16.07 3.85
N ASP A 211 6.09 -16.52 4.13
CA ASP A 211 6.86 -16.09 5.30
C ASP A 211 7.63 -14.78 5.07
N ALA A 212 7.67 -14.28 3.83
CA ALA A 212 8.29 -13.01 3.49
C ALA A 212 7.34 -11.85 3.82
N GLU A 213 7.23 -11.51 5.10
CA GLU A 213 6.50 -10.32 5.54
C GLU A 213 7.41 -9.08 5.39
N PRO A 214 7.03 -8.09 4.57
CA PRO A 214 7.82 -6.86 4.43
C PRO A 214 7.80 -6.04 5.72
N ARG A 215 8.94 -5.45 6.07
CA ARG A 215 8.99 -4.39 7.09
C ARG A 215 8.69 -3.07 6.43
N PHE A 216 7.91 -2.19 7.07
CA PHE A 216 7.52 -0.93 6.44
C PHE A 216 7.44 0.23 7.43
N LEU A 217 7.50 1.44 6.89
CA LEU A 217 7.14 2.68 7.56
C LEU A 217 6.09 3.39 6.71
N LEU A 218 4.97 3.73 7.33
CA LEU A 218 3.87 4.49 6.73
C LEU A 218 3.81 5.88 7.36
N ASN A 219 3.94 6.91 6.54
CA ASN A 219 4.00 8.32 6.95
C ASN A 219 5.03 8.65 8.07
N PRO A 220 6.28 8.12 8.06
CA PRO A 220 7.26 8.51 9.08
C PRO A 220 7.69 9.97 8.87
N GLN A 221 7.67 10.75 9.95
CA GLN A 221 8.30 12.07 9.94
C GLN A 221 9.75 11.93 10.37
N VAL A 222 10.65 12.51 9.57
CA VAL A 222 12.09 12.36 9.74
C VAL A 222 12.78 13.71 9.80
N LEU A 223 13.92 13.72 10.49
CA LEU A 223 14.92 14.77 10.44
C LEU A 223 16.03 14.35 9.50
N LEU A 224 16.27 15.15 8.46
CA LEU A 224 17.32 14.92 7.48
C LEU A 224 18.70 15.37 8.02
N PRO A 225 19.81 14.90 7.43
CA PRO A 225 21.16 15.30 7.86
C PRO A 225 21.45 16.80 7.86
N ASP A 226 20.73 17.59 7.03
CA ASP A 226 20.83 19.05 7.03
C ASP A 226 19.93 19.75 8.06
N GLY A 227 19.26 18.98 8.91
CA GLY A 227 18.35 19.47 9.95
C GLY A 227 16.95 19.84 9.45
N SER A 228 16.63 19.62 8.17
CA SER A 228 15.28 19.87 7.65
C SER A 228 14.33 18.70 7.91
N ASP A 229 13.04 19.01 8.03
CA ASP A 229 11.98 18.02 8.22
C ASP A 229 11.45 17.50 6.88
N PHE A 230 11.22 16.19 6.82
CA PHE A 230 10.59 15.52 5.69
C PHE A 230 9.63 14.44 6.18
N GLU A 231 8.61 14.15 5.39
CA GLU A 231 7.67 13.06 5.63
C GLU A 231 7.71 12.18 4.39
N PHE A 232 8.01 10.89 4.56
CA PHE A 232 7.88 9.91 3.50
C PHE A 232 6.46 9.38 3.48
N ASP A 233 5.87 9.15 2.31
CA ASP A 233 4.56 8.50 2.28
C ASP A 233 4.69 7.02 2.68
N ILE A 234 5.55 6.24 1.98
CA ILE A 234 5.78 4.81 2.29
C ILE A 234 7.24 4.41 2.06
N LEU A 235 7.82 3.69 3.01
CA LEU A 235 9.05 2.92 2.83
C LEU A 235 8.75 1.45 3.11
N VAL A 236 9.11 0.55 2.20
CA VAL A 236 8.94 -0.89 2.36
C VAL A 236 10.26 -1.60 2.12
N GLY A 237 10.71 -2.34 3.12
CA GLY A 237 11.85 -3.24 3.02
C GLY A 237 11.42 -4.61 2.54
N ILE A 238 12.08 -5.04 1.46
CA ILE A 238 11.94 -6.37 0.86
C ILE A 238 13.34 -7.02 0.86
N PRO A 239 13.45 -8.32 0.51
CA PRO A 239 14.76 -8.96 0.39
C PRO A 239 15.69 -8.16 -0.54
N GLY A 240 16.82 -7.71 0.02
CA GLY A 240 17.86 -6.98 -0.71
C GLY A 240 17.48 -5.60 -1.28
N SER A 241 16.34 -4.98 -0.91
CA SER A 241 15.95 -3.66 -1.43
C SER A 241 14.99 -2.88 -0.52
N ILE A 242 15.00 -1.55 -0.66
CA ILE A 242 14.00 -0.62 -0.11
C ILE A 242 13.17 -0.08 -1.27
N LEU A 243 11.86 -0.19 -1.17
CA LEU A 243 10.92 0.48 -2.05
C LEU A 243 10.45 1.77 -1.37
N TRP A 244 10.64 2.91 -2.02
CA TRP A 244 10.13 4.19 -1.55
C TRP A 244 9.00 4.65 -2.48
N PHE A 245 7.81 4.87 -1.91
CA PHE A 245 6.68 5.40 -2.65
C PHE A 245 6.29 6.78 -2.13
N GLU A 246 6.03 7.71 -3.06
CA GLU A 246 5.28 8.94 -2.85
C GLU A 246 3.94 8.81 -3.60
N CYS A 247 2.82 9.09 -2.94
CA CYS A 247 1.48 8.90 -3.46
C CYS A 247 0.78 10.24 -3.63
N LYS A 248 0.13 10.48 -4.78
CA LYS A 248 -0.60 11.72 -5.04
C LYS A 248 -1.96 11.48 -5.69
N THR A 249 -3.00 11.97 -5.02
CA THR A 249 -4.41 11.93 -5.48
C THR A 249 -4.86 13.25 -6.13
N GLY A 250 -3.92 14.15 -6.46
CA GLY A 250 -4.18 15.49 -6.98
C GLY A 250 -2.90 16.14 -7.52
N ASN A 251 -2.79 17.46 -7.42
CA ASN A 251 -1.66 18.24 -7.95
C ASN A 251 -0.31 17.72 -7.42
N TRP A 252 0.50 17.15 -8.31
CA TRP A 252 1.79 16.54 -7.97
C TRP A 252 2.98 17.40 -8.44
N GLN A 253 2.75 18.29 -9.42
CA GLN A 253 3.78 19.09 -10.08
C GLN A 253 4.52 20.02 -9.10
N GLU A 254 3.83 20.47 -8.05
CA GLU A 254 4.42 21.33 -7.01
C GLU A 254 5.42 20.58 -6.12
N TYR A 255 5.29 19.26 -6.01
CA TYR A 255 6.08 18.43 -5.10
C TYR A 255 7.24 17.71 -5.79
N VAL A 256 7.15 17.50 -7.10
CA VAL A 256 8.12 16.68 -7.86
C VAL A 256 9.56 17.12 -7.67
N THR A 257 9.83 18.43 -7.70
CA THR A 257 11.17 18.98 -7.50
C THR A 257 11.67 18.80 -6.07
N ARG A 258 10.77 18.80 -5.06
CA ARG A 258 11.13 18.51 -3.67
C ARG A 258 11.59 17.05 -3.57
N TYR A 259 10.85 16.13 -4.16
CA TYR A 259 11.20 14.71 -4.18
C TYR A 259 12.51 14.44 -4.89
N GLY A 260 12.75 15.07 -6.04
CA GLY A 260 14.03 14.95 -6.74
C GLY A 260 15.22 15.36 -5.89
N ARG A 261 15.11 16.48 -5.16
CA ARG A 261 16.17 16.92 -4.24
C ARG A 261 16.43 15.94 -3.10
N ILE A 262 15.37 15.38 -2.51
CA ILE A 262 15.51 14.38 -1.45
C ILE A 262 16.13 13.10 -1.99
N ASN A 263 15.68 12.64 -3.16
CA ASN A 263 16.21 11.44 -3.79
C ASN A 263 17.71 11.59 -4.10
N GLU A 264 18.08 12.64 -4.82
CA GLU A 264 19.47 12.88 -5.24
C GLU A 264 20.43 13.03 -4.07
N LYS A 265 19.98 13.67 -2.98
CA LYS A 265 20.85 14.01 -1.85
C LYS A 265 20.96 12.90 -0.81
N TYR A 266 19.89 12.12 -0.59
CA TYR A 266 19.81 11.22 0.56
C TYR A 266 19.43 9.78 0.23
N MET A 267 18.57 9.56 -0.76
CA MET A 267 17.96 8.24 -0.98
C MET A 267 18.58 7.46 -2.14
N LYS A 268 19.31 8.14 -3.03
CA LYS A 268 19.89 7.54 -4.23
C LYS A 268 20.89 6.45 -3.86
N ASP A 269 20.50 5.22 -4.12
CA ASP A 269 21.24 4.01 -3.76
C ASP A 269 20.81 2.87 -4.69
N GLU A 270 21.69 1.89 -4.93
CA GLU A 270 21.31 0.71 -5.75
C GLU A 270 20.18 -0.12 -5.13
N LEU A 271 20.07 -0.12 -3.79
CA LEU A 271 19.06 -0.84 -3.03
C LEU A 271 17.72 -0.08 -3.01
N CYS A 272 17.71 1.23 -3.29
CA CYS A 272 16.51 2.04 -3.23
C CYS A 272 15.80 2.08 -4.59
N VAL A 273 14.50 1.79 -4.59
CA VAL A 273 13.61 1.92 -5.75
C VAL A 273 12.59 3.01 -5.46
N PRO A 274 12.86 4.26 -5.87
CA PRO A 274 11.99 5.37 -5.53
C PRO A 274 10.93 5.58 -6.65
N THR A 275 9.67 5.71 -6.23
CA THR A 275 8.49 5.66 -7.11
C THR A 275 7.49 6.73 -6.73
N LEU A 276 6.99 7.48 -7.70
CA LEU A 276 5.87 8.41 -7.55
C LEU A 276 4.62 7.77 -8.17
N VAL A 277 3.61 7.49 -7.34
CA VAL A 277 2.33 6.91 -7.71
C VAL A 277 1.28 8.00 -7.83
N LEU A 278 0.75 8.16 -9.04
CA LEU A 278 -0.29 9.14 -9.35
C LEU A 278 -1.64 8.45 -9.49
N LEU A 279 -2.69 9.10 -9.02
CA LEU A 279 -4.04 8.59 -9.22
C LEU A 279 -4.47 8.66 -10.69
N ASP A 280 -4.23 9.81 -11.32
CA ASP A 280 -4.68 10.10 -12.68
C ASP A 280 -3.63 9.75 -13.74
N PRO A 281 -4.07 9.34 -14.94
CA PRO A 281 -3.15 8.93 -15.96
C PRO A 281 -2.36 10.08 -16.59
N LEU A 282 -1.03 9.98 -16.59
CA LEU A 282 -0.17 10.82 -17.43
C LEU A 282 0.13 10.18 -18.79
N ARG A 283 0.28 11.04 -19.80
CA ARG A 283 0.84 10.65 -21.11
C ARG A 283 2.31 10.23 -20.97
N PRO A 284 2.83 9.31 -21.81
CA PRO A 284 4.20 8.82 -21.70
C PRO A 284 5.28 9.90 -21.66
N GLU A 285 5.17 10.92 -22.51
CA GLU A 285 6.10 12.05 -22.59
C GLU A 285 6.14 12.88 -21.29
N HIS A 286 4.98 13.03 -20.64
CA HIS A 286 4.87 13.73 -19.37
C HIS A 286 5.43 12.88 -18.22
N LYS A 287 5.29 11.55 -18.26
CA LYS A 287 5.89 10.67 -17.25
C LYS A 287 7.41 10.71 -17.28
N GLN A 288 8.00 10.70 -18.47
CA GLN A 288 9.46 10.78 -18.60
C GLN A 288 9.97 12.11 -18.05
N SER A 289 9.29 13.21 -18.40
CA SER A 289 9.61 14.55 -17.91
C SER A 289 9.45 14.65 -16.39
N ALA A 290 8.35 14.11 -15.84
CA ALA A 290 8.09 14.05 -14.42
C ALA A 290 9.14 13.22 -13.67
N SER A 291 9.54 12.07 -14.21
CA SER A 291 10.55 11.19 -13.62
C SER A 291 11.92 11.89 -13.56
N ALA A 292 12.27 12.64 -14.61
CA ALA A 292 13.50 13.43 -14.63
C ALA A 292 13.48 14.55 -13.55
N LEU A 293 12.35 15.27 -13.42
CA LEU A 293 12.18 16.30 -12.39
C LEU A 293 12.14 15.72 -10.96
N ALA A 294 11.69 14.48 -10.83
CA ALA A 294 11.66 13.73 -9.58
C ALA A 294 13.03 13.12 -9.23
N GLY A 295 14.13 13.59 -9.83
CA GLY A 295 15.48 13.08 -9.54
C GLY A 295 15.64 11.60 -9.90
N GLY A 296 14.93 11.14 -10.94
CA GLY A 296 14.97 9.75 -11.41
C GLY A 296 13.96 8.81 -10.76
N MET A 297 13.06 9.29 -9.89
CA MET A 297 11.97 8.46 -9.40
C MET A 297 11.09 7.98 -10.55
N ARG A 298 10.68 6.71 -10.50
CA ARG A 298 9.76 6.17 -11.50
C ARG A 298 8.37 6.76 -11.28
N VAL A 299 7.80 7.41 -12.29
CA VAL A 299 6.42 7.89 -12.24
C VAL A 299 5.48 6.86 -12.85
N ILE A 300 4.51 6.39 -12.07
CA ILE A 300 3.47 5.46 -12.50
C ILE A 300 2.09 6.00 -12.12
N ASN A 301 1.05 5.48 -12.75
CA ASN A 301 -0.32 5.73 -12.32
C ASN A 301 -0.89 4.50 -11.57
N LEU A 302 -2.03 4.67 -10.89
CA LEU A 302 -2.68 3.61 -10.12
C LEU A 302 -2.89 2.31 -10.91
N SER A 303 -3.35 2.40 -12.15
CA SER A 303 -3.62 1.24 -13.00
C SER A 303 -2.37 0.44 -13.39
N GLU A 304 -1.18 1.02 -13.24
CA GLU A 304 0.09 0.38 -13.59
C GLU A 304 0.75 -0.31 -12.38
N LEU A 305 0.30 0.01 -11.17
CA LEU A 305 0.95 -0.38 -9.91
C LEU A 305 1.29 -1.87 -9.85
N GLU A 306 0.32 -2.75 -10.13
CA GLU A 306 0.54 -4.20 -10.02
C GLU A 306 1.57 -4.70 -11.05
N SER A 307 1.44 -4.26 -12.31
CA SER A 307 2.37 -4.64 -13.38
C SER A 307 3.79 -4.12 -13.11
N TYR A 308 3.89 -2.92 -12.55
CA TYR A 308 5.14 -2.31 -12.14
C TYR A 308 5.79 -3.08 -11.00
N LEU A 309 5.04 -3.39 -9.94
CA LEU A 309 5.53 -4.16 -8.79
C LEU A 309 6.01 -5.54 -9.22
N ASN A 310 5.27 -6.25 -10.07
CA ASN A 310 5.72 -7.54 -10.59
C ASN A 310 7.07 -7.44 -11.33
N THR A 311 7.27 -6.39 -12.11
CA THR A 311 8.54 -6.16 -12.81
C THR A 311 9.67 -5.90 -11.82
N VAL A 312 9.47 -4.97 -10.87
CA VAL A 312 10.46 -4.62 -9.85
C VAL A 312 10.84 -5.84 -9.01
N LEU A 313 9.86 -6.61 -8.54
CA LEU A 313 10.12 -7.76 -7.67
C LEU A 313 10.93 -8.83 -8.42
N VAL A 314 10.58 -9.16 -9.67
CA VAL A 314 11.36 -10.11 -10.50
C VAL A 314 12.81 -9.63 -10.72
N GLU A 315 13.00 -8.34 -11.00
CA GLU A 315 14.33 -7.76 -11.16
C GLU A 315 15.17 -7.87 -9.87
N ARG A 316 14.53 -7.77 -8.70
CA ARG A 316 15.20 -7.85 -7.39
C ARG A 316 15.38 -9.28 -6.88
N SER A 317 14.50 -10.22 -7.25
CA SER A 317 14.64 -11.64 -6.91
C SER A 317 15.73 -12.35 -7.72
N SER A 318 16.12 -11.79 -8.86
CA SER A 318 17.14 -12.39 -9.73
C SER A 318 18.52 -12.25 -9.07
N PRO A 319 19.30 -13.35 -8.91
CA PRO A 319 20.65 -13.24 -8.39
C PRO A 319 21.44 -12.26 -9.26
N LYS A 320 22.00 -11.19 -8.68
CA LYS A 320 23.02 -10.39 -9.37
C LYS A 320 24.11 -11.37 -9.79
N GLY A 321 24.16 -11.68 -11.08
CA GLY A 321 25.01 -12.74 -11.62
C GLY A 321 26.43 -12.61 -11.07
N SER A 322 26.96 -13.72 -10.57
CA SER A 322 28.38 -13.86 -10.32
C SER A 322 29.13 -13.29 -11.53
N ALA A 323 29.95 -12.27 -11.31
CA ALA A 323 30.89 -11.81 -12.32
C ALA A 323 31.57 -13.06 -12.92
N PRO A 324 31.68 -13.18 -14.26
CA PRO A 324 32.35 -14.33 -14.83
C PRO A 324 33.76 -14.35 -14.24
N ALA A 325 34.06 -15.40 -13.47
CA ALA A 325 35.39 -15.65 -12.97
C ALA A 325 36.32 -15.59 -14.18
N GLY A 326 37.15 -14.54 -14.24
CA GLY A 326 38.12 -14.39 -15.29
C GLY A 326 38.99 -15.63 -15.30
N ASN A 327 38.90 -16.43 -16.36
CA ASN A 327 39.80 -17.55 -16.59
C ASN A 327 41.24 -17.01 -16.59
N PRO A 328 42.09 -17.39 -15.63
CA PRO A 328 43.51 -17.09 -15.69
C PRO A 328 44.20 -18.32 -16.29
N SER A 329 44.18 -18.46 -17.60
CA SER A 329 45.01 -19.45 -18.31
C SER A 329 45.08 -19.17 -19.81
N ALA A 330 46.03 -18.34 -20.20
CA ALA A 330 46.83 -18.52 -21.42
C ALA A 330 48.07 -17.62 -21.29
N ASN A 331 49.13 -18.18 -20.71
CA ASN A 331 50.44 -17.54 -20.68
C ASN A 331 51.27 -18.01 -21.89
N ALA A 332 51.94 -17.05 -22.50
CA ALA A 332 53.24 -17.14 -23.17
C ALA A 332 53.45 -18.11 -24.37
N GLN A 333 53.58 -17.50 -25.55
CA GLN A 333 54.57 -17.70 -26.63
C GLN A 333 54.23 -16.61 -27.69
N GLN A 334 55.08 -15.79 -28.28
CA GLN A 334 56.52 -15.84 -28.52
C GLN A 334 56.95 -14.44 -29.06
N THR A 335 58.10 -13.96 -28.58
CA THR A 335 59.18 -13.26 -29.31
C THR A 335 58.89 -12.01 -30.18
N ALA A 336 59.40 -10.89 -29.69
CA ALA A 336 60.23 -9.88 -30.35
C ALA A 336 60.38 -9.89 -31.88
N PHE A 337 60.05 -8.76 -32.51
CA PHE A 337 60.89 -8.16 -33.56
C PHE A 337 60.82 -6.64 -33.48
N SER A 338 61.99 -6.03 -33.24
CA SER A 338 62.29 -4.62 -33.40
C SER A 338 62.47 -4.31 -34.90
N GLY A 339 62.03 -3.13 -35.34
CA GLY A 339 62.37 -2.63 -36.68
C GLY A 339 61.65 -1.34 -37.04
N ALA A 340 62.27 -0.21 -36.72
CA ALA A 340 61.94 1.10 -37.26
C ALA A 340 62.02 1.13 -38.80
N LEU A 341 61.21 1.99 -39.45
CA LEU A 341 61.60 2.81 -40.62
C LEU A 341 60.46 3.74 -41.08
N ASN A 342 60.71 5.04 -40.92
CA ASN A 342 60.46 6.21 -41.78
C ASN A 342 59.29 6.24 -42.80
N GLY A 343 58.51 7.32 -42.70
CA GLY A 343 58.35 8.34 -43.76
C GLY A 343 57.30 8.10 -44.84
N VAL A 344 56.24 8.92 -44.87
CA VAL A 344 56.00 10.11 -45.72
C VAL A 344 54.75 10.81 -45.20
#